data_AF-A0A1Q7LHI5-F1
#
_entry.id   AF-A0A1Q7LHI5-F1
#
_cell.length_a   1.000
_cell.length_b   1.000
_cell.length_c   1.000
_cell.angle_alpha   90.00
_cell.angle_beta   90.00
_cell.angle_gamma   90.00
#
_symmetry.space_group_name_H-M   'P 1'
#
loop_
_entity.id
_entity.type
_entity.pdbx_description
1 polymer ?
#
loop_
_entity_poly.entity_id
_entity_poly.type
_entity_poly.pdbx_seq_one_letter_code
_entity_poly.pdbx_strand_id
1 'polypeptide(L)'
;MLRQELSGWPQVTSRPMFGMLGFYRRKKIFAALPVSRAIETPNSFIFKFNPMPPDLKQRALKEPRISMDSKAPGTRWFSFEVRSTEDLRDALWWLNQAYERTK
;
A
#
# COMPACT_ATOMS: atom_id res chain seq x y z
N MET A 1 2.90 -6.27 12.79
CA MET A 1 2.97 -7.42 11.87
C MET A 1 3.36 -7.02 10.45
N LEU A 2 2.55 -6.24 9.70
CA LEU A 2 2.87 -5.85 8.31
C LEU A 2 4.23 -5.17 8.13
N ARG A 3 4.61 -4.26 9.03
CA ARG A 3 5.92 -3.59 9.00
C ARG A 3 7.09 -4.57 9.02
N GLN A 4 7.03 -5.58 9.88
CA GLN A 4 8.10 -6.57 10.05
C GLN A 4 8.19 -7.47 8.82
N GLU A 5 7.04 -7.87 8.29
CA GLU A 5 6.94 -8.66 7.06
C GLU A 5 7.58 -7.94 5.86
N LEU A 6 7.19 -6.68 5.60
CA LEU A 6 7.73 -5.91 4.48
C LEU A 6 9.24 -5.68 4.58
N SER A 7 9.77 -5.51 5.79
CA SER A 7 11.22 -5.34 6.00
C SER A 7 12.02 -6.59 5.64
N GLY A 8 11.40 -7.77 5.62
CA GLY A 8 12.05 -9.02 5.22
C GLY A 8 12.07 -9.25 3.71
N TRP A 9 11.36 -8.44 2.92
CA TRP A 9 11.25 -8.66 1.48
C TRP A 9 12.54 -8.28 0.75
N PRO A 10 12.91 -8.99 -0.33
CA PRO A 10 14.14 -8.73 -1.06
C PRO A 10 14.23 -7.28 -1.57
N GLN A 11 15.37 -6.63 -1.33
CA GLN A 11 15.65 -5.27 -1.83
C GLN A 11 14.66 -4.21 -1.32
N VAL A 12 13.97 -4.48 -0.21
CA VAL A 12 13.10 -3.50 0.44
C VAL A 12 13.90 -2.66 1.44
N THR A 13 13.69 -1.34 1.39
CA THR A 13 14.17 -0.39 2.40
C THR A 13 13.00 0.44 2.90
N SER A 14 13.08 0.90 4.14
CA SER A 14 12.04 1.74 4.76
C SER A 14 12.60 3.11 5.15
N ARG A 15 11.83 4.19 4.94
CA ARG A 15 12.20 5.56 5.33
C ARG A 15 11.00 6.30 5.94
N PRO A 16 11.18 7.04 7.05
CA PRO A 16 10.12 7.88 7.60
C PRO A 16 9.63 8.93 6.59
N MET A 17 8.32 9.16 6.51
CA MET A 17 7.68 10.13 5.62
C MET A 17 6.43 10.72 6.28
N PHE A 18 6.53 11.96 6.77
CA PHE A 18 5.36 12.73 7.24
C PHE A 18 4.44 12.00 8.24
N GLY A 19 5.00 11.23 9.19
CA GLY A 19 4.24 10.45 10.17
C GLY A 19 3.83 9.04 9.71
N MET A 20 4.23 8.66 8.50
CA MET A 20 4.17 7.30 7.96
C MET A 20 5.57 6.72 7.79
N LEU A 21 5.65 5.43 7.48
CA LEU A 21 6.86 4.74 7.07
C LEU A 21 6.71 4.27 5.63
N GLY A 22 7.44 4.91 4.72
CA GLY A 22 7.47 4.56 3.30
C GLY A 22 8.36 3.35 3.05
N PHE A 23 7.90 2.44 2.21
CA PHE A 23 8.61 1.23 1.77
C PHE A 23 8.96 1.33 0.30
N TYR A 24 10.22 1.02 0.01
CA TYR A 24 10.85 1.19 -1.28
C TYR A 24 11.44 -0.14 -1.73
N ARG A 25 11.19 -0.54 -2.97
CA ARG A 25 11.98 -1.60 -3.62
C ARG A 25 13.08 -0.91 -4.41
N ARG A 26 14.34 -1.19 -4.07
CA ARG A 26 15.51 -0.44 -4.56
C ARG A 26 15.35 1.07 -4.27
N LYS A 27 15.06 1.89 -5.29
CA LYS A 27 14.93 3.34 -5.20
C LYS A 27 13.49 3.84 -5.39
N LYS A 28 12.52 2.96 -5.62
CA LYS A 28 11.15 3.33 -5.95
C LYS A 28 10.19 2.95 -4.83
N ILE A 29 9.38 3.91 -4.40
CA ILE A 29 8.36 3.71 -3.36
C ILE A 29 7.20 2.89 -3.92
N PHE A 30 6.75 1.90 -3.13
CA PHE A 30 5.60 1.06 -3.49
C PHE A 30 4.51 1.05 -2.41
N ALA A 31 4.83 1.40 -1.17
CA ALA A 31 3.86 1.45 -0.08
C ALA A 31 4.25 2.46 1.00
N ALA A 32 3.31 2.83 1.86
CA ALA A 32 3.58 3.48 3.14
C ALA A 32 2.60 2.99 4.20
N LEU A 33 3.13 2.60 5.37
CA LEU A 33 2.33 2.18 6.52
C LEU A 33 2.21 3.32 7.55
N PRO A 34 1.08 3.44 8.27
CA PRO A 34 0.93 4.44 9.31
C PRO A 34 1.88 4.16 10.49
N VAL A 35 2.42 5.22 11.10
CA VAL A 35 3.22 5.15 12.33
C VAL A 35 2.63 6.05 13.40
N SER A 36 2.57 7.36 13.13
CA SER A 36 1.94 8.35 13.99
C SER A 36 0.79 9.10 13.30
N ARG A 37 0.71 8.98 11.96
CA ARG A 37 -0.38 9.49 11.14
C ARG A 37 -0.78 8.44 10.11
N ALA A 38 -2.07 8.42 9.79
CA ALA A 38 -2.65 7.54 8.79
C ALA A 38 -3.45 8.35 7.77
N ILE A 39 -3.75 7.72 6.64
CA ILE A 39 -4.60 8.28 5.59
C ILE A 39 -5.99 7.66 5.75
N GLU A 40 -7.04 8.48 5.68
CA GLU A 40 -8.45 8.11 5.86
C GLU A 40 -8.81 7.58 7.26
N THR A 41 -8.20 6.48 7.70
CA THR A 41 -8.46 5.84 9.00
C THR A 41 -7.15 5.49 9.70
N PRO A 42 -7.10 5.39 11.05
CA PRO A 42 -5.90 5.00 11.79
C PRO A 42 -5.26 3.67 11.35
N ASN A 43 -6.06 2.73 10.83
CA ASN A 43 -5.62 1.38 10.44
C ASN A 43 -5.45 1.22 8.92
N SER A 44 -5.42 2.33 8.18
CA SER A 44 -5.25 2.29 6.73
C SER A 44 -3.78 2.49 6.34
N PHE A 45 -3.35 1.75 5.32
CA PHE A 45 -2.07 1.96 4.67
C PHE A 45 -2.27 2.32 3.20
N ILE A 46 -1.23 2.88 2.58
CA ILE A 46 -1.27 3.20 1.15
C ILE A 46 -0.29 2.36 0.33
N PHE A 47 -0.67 2.05 -0.89
CA PHE A 47 0.17 1.35 -1.86
C PHE A 47 0.08 2.00 -3.25
N LYS A 48 1.11 1.80 -4.06
CA LYS A 48 1.30 2.51 -5.33
C LYS A 48 1.29 1.58 -6.53
N PHE A 49 0.56 1.96 -7.58
CA PHE A 49 0.60 1.32 -8.89
C PHE A 49 0.82 2.32 -10.02
N ASN A 50 1.69 2.00 -10.98
CA ASN A 50 2.01 2.90 -12.09
C ASN A 50 2.23 2.17 -13.43
N PRO A 51 1.20 2.07 -14.28
CA PRO A 51 -0.23 2.13 -13.97
C PRO A 51 -0.69 0.87 -13.22
N MET A 52 -1.93 0.86 -12.70
CA MET A 52 -2.54 -0.36 -12.19
C MET A 52 -3.00 -1.24 -13.36
N PRO A 53 -2.60 -2.53 -13.42
CA PRO A 53 -3.10 -3.46 -14.43
C PRO A 53 -4.64 -3.56 -14.45
N PRO A 54 -5.28 -3.78 -15.61
CA PRO A 54 -6.74 -3.82 -15.72
C PRO A 54 -7.41 -4.85 -14.80
N ASP A 55 -6.82 -6.03 -14.64
CA ASP A 55 -7.30 -7.10 -13.75
C ASP A 55 -7.29 -6.67 -12.29
N LEU A 56 -6.18 -6.07 -11.84
CA LEU A 56 -6.05 -5.52 -10.49
C LEU A 56 -6.97 -4.33 -10.27
N LYS A 57 -7.16 -3.49 -11.29
CA LYS A 57 -8.10 -2.36 -11.22
C LYS A 57 -9.53 -2.86 -11.02
N GLN A 58 -9.97 -3.87 -11.76
CA GLN A 58 -11.29 -4.45 -11.57
C GLN A 58 -11.48 -5.06 -10.18
N ARG A 59 -10.43 -5.71 -9.64
CA ARG A 59 -10.48 -6.24 -8.27
C ARG A 59 -10.54 -5.12 -7.23
N ALA A 60 -9.75 -4.06 -7.40
CA ALA A 60 -9.74 -2.90 -6.49
C ALA A 60 -11.10 -2.18 -6.49
N LEU A 61 -11.77 -2.04 -7.63
CA LEU A 61 -13.09 -1.43 -7.74
C LEU A 61 -14.21 -2.22 -7.00
N LYS A 62 -14.00 -3.51 -6.77
CA LYS A 62 -14.94 -4.38 -6.04
C LYS A 62 -14.58 -4.54 -4.57
N GLU A 63 -13.45 -3.97 -4.13
CA GLU A 63 -12.93 -4.13 -2.78
C GLU A 63 -13.41 -2.98 -1.87
N PRO A 64 -14.36 -3.23 -0.94
CA PRO A 64 -14.92 -2.18 -0.08
C PRO A 64 -13.93 -1.62 0.95
N ARG A 65 -12.75 -2.23 1.11
CA ARG A 65 -11.67 -1.72 1.96
C ARG A 65 -10.70 -0.81 1.20
N ILE A 66 -10.82 -0.70 -0.13
CA ILE A 66 -9.94 0.14 -0.94
C ILE A 66 -10.62 1.46 -1.29
N SER A 67 -9.92 2.55 -0.99
CA SER A 67 -10.24 3.88 -1.48
C SER A 67 -9.21 4.34 -2.49
N MET A 68 -9.66 4.97 -3.56
CA MET A 68 -8.79 5.71 -4.47
C MET A 68 -8.75 7.16 -3.99
N ASP A 69 -7.55 7.73 -3.83
CA ASP A 69 -7.43 9.17 -3.59
C ASP A 69 -7.87 9.90 -4.86
N SER A 70 -9.15 10.26 -4.89
CA SER A 70 -9.83 10.94 -5.98
C SER A 70 -9.47 12.42 -6.06
N LYS A 71 -8.74 12.97 -5.06
CA LYS A 71 -8.47 14.42 -4.96
C LYS A 71 -7.31 14.90 -5.82
N ALA A 72 -6.55 14.00 -6.44
CA ALA A 72 -5.51 14.39 -7.39
C ALA A 72 -5.56 13.54 -8.67
N PRO A 73 -5.86 14.13 -9.83
CA PRO A 73 -5.79 13.46 -11.13
C PRO A 73 -4.39 12.86 -11.36
N GLY A 74 -4.32 11.59 -11.75
CA GLY A 74 -3.05 10.88 -11.97
C GLY A 74 -2.40 10.31 -10.71
N THR A 75 -3.07 10.39 -9.55
CA THR A 75 -2.56 9.82 -8.30
C THR A 75 -2.59 8.30 -8.38
N ARG A 76 -1.39 7.74 -8.23
CA ARG A 76 -1.08 6.32 -8.35
C ARG A 76 -1.26 5.58 -7.02
N TRP A 77 -1.90 6.21 -6.05
CA TRP A 77 -1.98 5.78 -4.66
C TRP A 77 -3.39 5.31 -4.32
N PHE A 78 -3.43 4.22 -3.57
CA PHE A 78 -4.63 3.54 -3.12
C PHE A 78 -4.49 3.31 -1.63
N SER A 79 -5.56 3.56 -0.88
CA SER A 79 -5.65 3.24 0.55
C SER A 79 -6.27 1.86 0.71
N PHE A 80 -5.84 1.10 1.72
CA PHE A 80 -6.50 -0.13 2.16
C PHE A 80 -6.70 -0.08 3.67
N GLU A 81 -7.94 -0.22 4.10
CA GLU A 81 -8.32 -0.28 5.51
C GLU A 81 -8.23 -1.71 6.06
N VAL A 82 -7.40 -1.90 7.09
CA VAL A 82 -7.36 -3.14 7.86
C VAL A 82 -8.36 -3.04 9.01
N ARG A 83 -9.47 -3.77 8.93
CA ARG A 83 -10.54 -3.76 9.95
C ARG A 83 -10.36 -4.87 10.98
N SER A 84 -9.68 -5.94 10.60
CA SER A 84 -9.54 -7.17 11.37
C SER A 84 -8.25 -7.93 11.03
N THR A 85 -7.96 -9.00 11.77
CA THR A 85 -6.75 -9.82 11.52
C THR A 85 -6.89 -10.63 10.23
N GLU A 86 -8.12 -10.97 9.86
CA GLU A 86 -8.50 -11.70 8.65
C GLU A 86 -8.14 -10.91 7.38
N ASP A 87 -8.15 -9.58 7.47
CA ASP A 87 -7.80 -8.68 6.38
C ASP A 87 -6.29 -8.68 6.07
N LEU A 88 -5.44 -9.16 6.99
CA LEU A 88 -3.99 -9.10 6.84
C LEU A 88 -3.50 -9.89 5.62
N ARG A 89 -4.18 -10.98 5.26
CA ARG A 89 -3.85 -11.77 4.07
C ARG A 89 -4.05 -10.96 2.79
N ASP A 90 -5.18 -10.27 2.69
CA ASP A 90 -5.50 -9.43 1.54
C ASP A 90 -4.61 -8.19 1.48
N ALA A 91 -4.34 -7.58 2.65
CA ALA A 91 -3.41 -6.46 2.78
C ALA A 91 -2.01 -6.83 2.26
N LEU A 92 -1.47 -7.96 2.70
CA LEU A 92 -0.17 -8.47 2.22
C LEU A 92 -0.21 -8.79 0.73
N TRP A 93 -1.31 -9.34 0.23
CA TRP A 93 -1.46 -9.61 -1.19
C TRP A 93 -1.38 -8.33 -2.04
N TRP A 94 -2.09 -7.27 -1.64
CA TRP A 94 -2.03 -5.96 -2.33
C TRP A 94 -0.65 -5.32 -2.27
N LEU A 95 0.00 -5.38 -1.12
CA LEU A 95 1.38 -4.91 -0.95
C LEU A 95 2.36 -5.68 -1.85
N ASN A 96 2.18 -7.00 -1.97
CA ASN A 96 3.01 -7.84 -2.83
C ASN A 96 2.79 -7.51 -4.31
N GLN A 97 1.54 -7.27 -4.72
CA GLN A 97 1.24 -6.85 -6.08
C GLN A 97 1.93 -5.52 -6.44
N ALA A 98 1.93 -4.55 -5.51
CA ALA A 98 2.60 -3.25 -5.69
C ALA A 98 4.13 -3.39 -5.70
N TYR A 99 4.68 -4.22 -4.80
CA TYR A 99 6.11 -4.54 -4.73
C TYR A 99 6.62 -5.16 -6.04
N GLU A 100 5.95 -6.19 -6.55
CA GLU A 100 6.41 -6.90 -7.76
C GLU A 100 6.41 -6.03 -9.02
N ARG A 101 5.49 -5.06 -9.08
CA ARG A 101 5.37 -4.12 -10.20
C ARG A 101 6.25 -2.88 -10.06
N THR A 102 6.92 -2.74 -8.93
CA THR A 102 7.95 -1.75 -8.72
C THR A 102 9.29 -2.37 -9.14
N LYS A 103 9.94 -1.84 -10.20
CA LYS A 103 11.22 -2.36 -10.74
C LYS A 103 12.34 -1.32 -10.68
#